data_AF-A0A9X9F133-F1
#
_entry.id   AF-A0A9X9F133-F1
#
_cell.length_a   1.000
_cell.length_b   1.000
_cell.length_c   1.000
_cell.angle_alpha   90.00
_cell.angle_beta   90.00
_cell.angle_gamma   90.00
#
_symmetry.space_group_name_H-M   'P 1'
#
loop_
_entity.id
_entity.type
_entity.pdbx_description
1 polymer ?
#
loop_
_entity_poly.entity_id
_entity_poly.type
_entity_poly.pdbx_seq_one_letter_code
_entity_poly.pdbx_strand_id
1 'polypeptide(L)' 'MEERKALVVNDLHNEVLCYEFVGTLGKDTYQIFINANSGAEEKVKKMQAVEKIYD' A
#
# COMPACT_ATOMS: atom_id res chain seq x y z
N MET A 1 -4.70 -17.05 4.94
CA MET A 1 -4.81 -15.69 4.38
C MET A 1 -3.39 -15.19 4.23
N GLU A 2 -3.00 -14.75 3.03
CA GLU A 2 -1.64 -14.27 2.80
C GLU A 2 -1.55 -12.82 3.30
N GLU A 3 -1.05 -12.64 4.52
CA GLU A 3 -0.85 -11.31 5.11
C GLU A 3 0.42 -10.69 4.51
N ARG A 4 0.27 -9.82 3.51
CA ARG A 4 1.40 -9.06 2.97
C ARG A 4 1.72 -7.90 3.91
N LYS A 5 2.77 -8.06 4.70
CA LYS A 5 3.34 -7.01 5.53
C LYS A 5 4.46 -6.31 4.77
N ALA A 6 4.42 -4.99 4.75
CA ALA A 6 5.42 -4.13 4.11
C ALA A 6 5.95 -3.13 5.13
N LEU A 7 7.24 -2.79 5.03
CA LEU A 7 7.80 -1.64 5.72
C LEU A 7 7.63 -0.41 4.83
N VAL A 8 6.97 0.62 5.34
CA VAL A 8 6.74 1.88 4.63
C VAL A 8 7.42 2.99 5.41
N VAL A 9 8.09 3.90 4.72
CA VAL A 9 8.64 5.10 5.34
C VAL A 9 7.56 6.18 5.32
N ASN A 10 7.17 6.67 6.50
CA ASN A 10 6.20 7.76 6.63
C ASN A 10 6.87 9.13 6.39
N ASP A 11 6.08 10.21 6.38
CA ASP A 11 6.58 11.57 6.13
C ASP A 11 7.62 12.05 7.17
N LEU A 12 7.63 11.42 8.36
CA LEU A 12 8.61 11.67 9.41
C LEU A 12 9.91 10.87 9.23
N HIS A 13 10.10 10.20 8.09
CA HIS A 13 11.23 9.32 7.81
C HIS A 13 11.36 8.13 8.77
N ASN A 14 10.28 7.72 9.41
CA ASN A 14 10.26 6.53 10.24
C ASN A 14 9.75 5.33 9.45
N GLU A 15 10.42 4.20 9.62
CA GLU A 15 9.98 2.92 9.09
C GLU A 15 8.82 2.38 9.94
N VAL A 16 7.64 2.28 9.34
CA VAL A 16 6.45 1.75 9.96
C VAL A 16 6.07 0.42 9.33
N LEU A 17 5.66 -0.53 10.17
CA LEU A 17 5.13 -1.80 9.71
C LEU A 17 3.68 -1.60 9.26
N CYS A 18 3.38 -1.96 8.02
CA CYS A 18 2.07 -1.81 7.42
C CYS A 18 1.57 -3.12 6.82
N TYR A 19 0.25 -3.29 6.81
CA TYR A 19 -0.44 -4.28 6.00
C TYR A 19 -0.76 -3.69 4.63
N GLU A 20 -0.46 -4.44 3.59
CA GLU A 20 -0.75 -4.09 2.21
C GLU A 20 -2.07 -4.69 1.77
N PHE A 21 -2.94 -3.85 1.21
CA PHE A 21 -4.20 -4.24 0.61
C PHE A 21 -4.29 -3.74 -0.82
N VAL A 22 -4.63 -4.62 -1.74
CA VAL A 22 -4.91 -4.26 -3.13
C VAL A 22 -6.38 -4.48 -3.38
N GLY A 23 -7.06 -3.42 -3.82
CA GLY A 23 -8.48 -3.46 -4.13
C GLY A 23 -8.77 -2.68 -5.40
N THR A 24 -9.92 -2.94 -6.00
CA THR A 24 -10.40 -2.16 -7.14
C THR A 24 -11.62 -1.35 -6.72
N LEU A 25 -11.64 -0.08 -7.10
CA LEU A 25 -12.80 0.80 -6.93
C LEU A 25 -13.24 1.25 -8.34
N GLY A 26 -14.31 0.61 -8.83
CA GLY A 26 -14.77 0.80 -10.20
C GLY A 26 -13.80 0.21 -11.22
N LYS A 27 -13.18 1.07 -12.05
CA LYS A 27 -12.18 0.68 -13.06
C LYS A 27 -10.74 0.93 -12.63
N ASP A 28 -10.56 1.50 -11.45
CA ASP A 28 -9.27 1.88 -10.91
C ASP A 28 -8.81 0.88 -9.85
N THR A 29 -7.55 0.49 -9.88
CA THR A 29 -6.94 -0.33 -8.84
C THR A 29 -6.22 0.56 -7.84
N TYR A 30 -6.35 0.26 -6.55
CA TYR A 30 -5.70 0.98 -5.47
C TYR A 30 -4.90 0.01 -4.61
N GLN A 31 -3.73 0.46 -4.20
CA GLN A 31 -2.87 -0.20 -3.25
C GLN A 31 -2.83 0.66 -1.99
N ILE A 32 -3.28 0.09 -0.88
CA ILE A 32 -3.49 0.76 0.39
C ILE A 32 -2.56 0.13 1.42
N PHE A 33 -1.87 0.97 2.19
CA PHE A 33 -0.99 0.56 3.28
C PHE A 33 -1.57 1.05 4.60
N ILE A 34 -1.93 0.11 5.46
CA ILE A 34 -2.51 0.39 6.77
C ILE A 34 -1.50 0.04 7.85
N ASN A 35 -1.24 0.96 8.77
CA ASN A 35 -0.34 0.78 9.90
C ASN A 35 -0.73 -0.44 10.73
N ALA A 36 0.20 -1.36 10.94
CA ALA A 36 -0.04 -2.59 11.69
C ALA A 36 -0.23 -2.38 13.20
N ASN A 37 0.25 -1.25 13.73
CA ASN A 37 0.16 -0.91 15.16
C ASN A 37 -1.09 -0.07 15.48
N SER A 38 -1.37 0.95 14.66
CA SER A 38 -2.47 1.89 14.93
C SER A 38 -3.74 1.60 14.13
N GLY A 39 -3.66 0.83 13.05
CA GLY A 39 -4.76 0.65 12.08
C GLY A 39 -5.05 1.90 11.24
N ALA A 40 -4.23 2.95 11.34
CA ALA A 40 -4.35 4.15 10.53
C ALA A 40 -3.86 3.91 9.10
N GLU A 41 -4.46 4.60 8.13
CA GLU A 41 -3.96 4.60 6.77
C GLU A 41 -2.68 5.42 6.68
N GLU A 42 -1.57 4.78 6.26
CA GLU A 42 -0.28 5.46 6.08
C GLU A 42 -0.10 5.92 4.64
N LYS A 43 -0.61 5.14 3.67
CA LYS A 43 -0.39 5.45 2.26
C LYS A 43 -1.44 4.82 1.36
N VAL A 44 -1.95 5.60 0.40
CA VAL A 44 -2.80 5.11 -0.69
C VAL A 44 -2.19 5.47 -2.01
N LYS A 45 -2.02 4.46 -2.87
CA LYS A 45 -1.53 4.62 -4.22
C LYS A 45 -2.60 4.17 -5.20
N LYS A 46 -3.04 5.09 -6.05
CA LYS A 46 -3.83 4.74 -7.23
C LYS A 46 -2.91 4.08 -8.25
N MET A 47 -3.17 2.82 -8.56
CA MET A 47 -2.51 2.12 -9.65
C MET A 47 -3.19 2.58 -10.95
N GLN A 48 -2.54 3.52 -11.64
CA GLN A 48 -2.86 3.73 -13.04
C GLN A 48 -2.42 2.47 -13.79
N ALA A 49 -3.31 1.88 -14.58
CA ALA A 49 -2.89 0.84 -15.51
C ALA A 49 -1.85 1.45 -16.46
N VAL A 50 -0.69 0.78 -16.63
CA VAL A 50 0.50 1.18 -17.41
C VAL A 50 1.58 1.83 -16.51
N GLU A 51 2.77 1.26 -16.28
CA GLU A 51 3.64 0.50 -17.19
C GLU A 51 4.14 -0.85 -16.63
N LYS A 52 4.13 -1.86 -17.49
CA LYS A 52 5.00 -3.05 -17.36
C LYS A 52 6.45 -2.56 -17.39
N ILE A 53 7.11 -2.48 -16.24
CA ILE A 53 8.57 -2.50 -16.23
C ILE A 53 8.94 -3.97 -16.26
N TYR A 54 9.22 -4.47 -17.46
CA TYR A 54 9.95 -5.72 -17.66
C TYR A 54 11.40 -5.46 -17.25
N ASP A 55 11.95 -6.34 -16.41
CA ASP A 55 13.37 -6.68 -16.42
C ASP A 55 13.47 -8.17 -16.79
#